data_AF-A0A972SSX8-F1
#
_entry.id   AF-A0A972SSX8-F1
#
_cell.length_a   1.000
_cell.length_b   1.000
_cell.length_c   1.000
_cell.angle_alpha   90.00
_cell.angle_beta   90.00
_cell.angle_gamma   90.00
#
_symmetry.space_group_name_H-M   'P 1'
#
loop_
_entity.id
_entity.type
_entity.pdbx_description
1 polymer ?
#
loop_
_entity_poly.entity_id
_entity_poly.type
_entity_poly.pdbx_seq_one_letter_code
_entity_poly.pdbx_strand_id
1 'polypeptide(L)'
;MFKETAEHWVEDLKARGRLKDLDEASLRKLVDDYAVRIEAFYHEAVHRQLEPIGKVAEYERMILFDTQYLHKYLNQTIPGYPAFRFEVLQEARKAILGDS
;
A
#
# COMPACT_ATOMS: atom_id res chain seq x y z
N MET A 1 3.82 -4.48 6.32
CA MET A 1 3.96 -4.10 4.89
C MET A 1 3.66 -2.63 4.64
N PHE A 2 2.41 -2.15 4.77
CA PHE A 2 2.08 -0.77 4.40
C PHE A 2 2.73 0.27 5.32
N LYS A 3 2.79 -0.01 6.63
CA LYS A 3 3.51 0.82 7.60
C LYS A 3 4.99 0.96 7.29
N GLU A 4 5.69 -0.14 7.06
CA GLU A 4 7.10 -0.15 6.63
C GLU A 4 7.32 0.63 5.32
N THR A 5 6.39 0.51 4.35
CA THR A 5 6.44 1.30 3.11
C THR A 5 6.28 2.80 3.40
N ALA A 6 5.34 3.16 4.27
CA ALA A 6 5.12 4.53 4.70
C ALA A 6 6.32 5.11 5.47
N GLU A 7 6.95 4.31 6.33
CA GLU A 7 8.18 4.67 7.05
C GLU A 7 9.29 5.04 6.07
N HIS A 8 9.57 4.17 5.09
CA HIS A 8 10.55 4.48 4.04
C HIS A 8 10.21 5.75 3.24
N TRP A 9 8.93 5.99 2.95
CA TRP A 9 8.53 7.20 2.23
C TRP A 9 8.74 8.46 3.08
N VAL A 10 8.44 8.41 4.38
CA VAL A 10 8.68 9.51 5.31
C VAL A 10 10.17 9.76 5.49
N GLU A 11 10.99 8.70 5.58
CA GLU A 11 12.45 8.81 5.61
C GLU A 11 13.00 9.47 4.35
N ASP A 12 12.55 9.07 3.16
CA ASP A 12 12.92 9.69 1.89
C ASP A 12 12.59 11.18 1.87
N LEU A 13 11.37 11.56 2.29
CA LEU A 13 10.93 12.96 2.33
C LEU A 13 11.73 13.77 3.35
N LYS A 14 12.08 13.17 4.49
CA LYS A 14 12.94 13.76 5.51
C LYS A 14 14.35 13.99 4.97
N ALA A 15 14.93 13.01 4.28
CA ALA A 15 16.25 13.10 3.65
C ALA A 15 16.29 14.18 2.55
N ARG A 16 15.20 14.35 1.80
CA ARG A 16 15.02 15.45 0.82
C ARG A 16 14.72 16.80 1.46
N GLY A 17 14.59 16.87 2.78
CA GLY A 17 14.34 18.10 3.52
C GLY A 17 12.91 18.62 3.45
N ARG A 18 11.94 17.82 2.97
CA ARG A 18 10.52 18.22 2.84
C ARG A 18 9.76 18.18 4.17
N LEU A 19 10.32 17.58 5.21
CA LEU A 19 9.70 17.39 6.52
C LEU A 19 10.53 17.99 7.67
N LYS A 20 11.38 18.99 7.38
CA LYS A 20 12.34 19.55 8.37
C LYS A 20 11.66 20.19 9.59
N ASP A 21 10.45 20.70 9.43
CA ASP A 21 9.71 21.41 10.47
C ASP A 21 8.79 20.49 11.29
N LEU A 22 8.73 19.20 10.98
CA LEU A 22 7.91 18.24 11.70
C LEU A 22 8.68 17.63 12.88
N ASP A 23 8.05 17.60 14.04
CA ASP A 23 8.54 16.87 15.20
C ASP A 23 8.30 15.36 15.05
N GLU A 24 8.90 14.57 15.95
CA GLU A 24 8.81 13.11 15.88
C GLU A 24 7.38 12.58 16.02
N ALA A 25 6.54 13.25 16.81
CA ALA A 25 5.13 12.89 16.97
C ALA A 25 4.35 13.10 15.67
N SER A 26 4.61 14.21 14.96
CA SER A 26 4.00 14.52 13.67
C SER A 26 4.49 13.57 12.59
N LEU A 27 5.77 13.19 12.60
CA LEU A 27 6.32 12.18 11.68
C LEU A 27 5.65 10.81 11.89
N ARG A 28 5.43 10.38 13.14
CA ARG A 28 4.73 9.13 13.43
C ARG A 28 3.28 9.15 12.94
N LYS A 29 2.55 10.25 13.16
CA LYS A 29 1.20 10.42 12.62
C LYS A 29 1.19 10.37 11.09
N LEU A 30 2.16 11.00 10.45
CA LEU A 30 2.29 11.00 9.00
C LEU A 30 2.53 9.58 8.45
N VAL A 31 3.34 8.78 9.14
CA VAL A 31 3.54 7.36 8.80
C VAL A 31 2.22 6.60 8.89
N ASP A 32 1.48 6.75 9.98
CA ASP A 32 0.21 6.05 10.16
C ASP A 32 -0.83 6.49 9.11
N ASP A 33 -0.91 7.79 8.82
CA ASP A 33 -1.79 8.35 7.79
C ASP A 33 -1.43 7.81 6.39
N TYR A 34 -0.15 7.78 6.05
CA TYR A 34 0.30 7.21 4.78
C TYR A 34 0.05 5.70 4.71
N ALA A 35 0.24 4.96 5.79
CA ALA A 35 -0.02 3.53 5.82
C ALA A 35 -1.47 3.22 5.46
N VAL A 36 -2.43 3.94 6.05
CA VAL A 36 -3.87 3.80 5.76
C VAL A 36 -4.18 4.13 4.30
N ARG A 37 -3.59 5.21 3.77
CA ARG A 37 -3.81 5.61 2.36
C ARG A 37 -3.20 4.62 1.37
N ILE A 38 -2.01 4.09 1.65
CA ILE A 38 -1.36 3.06 0.84
C ILE A 38 -2.21 1.79 0.84
N GLU A 39 -2.69 1.38 2.02
CA GLU A 39 -3.54 0.20 2.20
C GLU A 39 -4.84 0.32 1.38
N ALA A 40 -5.54 1.44 1.47
CA ALA A 40 -6.75 1.70 0.69
C ALA A 40 -6.49 1.62 -0.82
N PHE A 41 -5.43 2.27 -1.30
CA PHE A 41 -5.04 2.24 -2.72
C PHE A 41 -4.73 0.82 -3.20
N TYR A 42 -4.02 0.06 -2.37
CA TYR A 42 -3.66 -1.31 -2.67
C TYR A 42 -4.88 -2.24 -2.75
N HIS A 43 -5.80 -2.14 -1.78
CA HIS A 43 -7.01 -2.95 -1.77
C HIS A 43 -7.93 -2.63 -2.95
N GLU A 44 -8.08 -1.35 -3.32
CA GLU A 44 -8.84 -0.94 -4.51
C GLU A 44 -8.22 -1.53 -5.80
N ALA A 45 -6.90 -1.45 -5.95
CA ALA A 45 -6.21 -2.03 -7.10
C ALA A 45 -6.38 -3.55 -7.17
N VAL A 46 -6.23 -4.26 -6.05
CA VAL A 46 -6.44 -5.71 -6.00
C VAL A 46 -7.90 -6.05 -6.32
N HIS A 47 -8.86 -5.31 -5.79
CA HIS A 47 -10.28 -5.53 -6.11
C HIS A 47 -10.53 -5.43 -7.61
N ARG A 48 -10.04 -4.37 -8.28
CA ARG A 48 -10.14 -4.21 -9.74
C ARG A 48 -9.46 -5.33 -10.52
N GLN A 49 -8.33 -5.85 -10.02
CA GLN A 49 -7.63 -6.97 -10.65
C GLN A 49 -8.38 -8.31 -10.51
N LEU A 50 -9.10 -8.50 -9.41
CA LEU A 50 -9.80 -9.75 -9.08
C LEU A 50 -11.25 -9.79 -9.59
N GLU A 51 -11.86 -8.63 -9.84
CA GLU A 51 -13.23 -8.51 -10.34
C GLU A 51 -13.46 -9.27 -11.67
N PRO A 52 -12.61 -9.13 -12.71
CA PRO A 52 -12.81 -9.83 -13.99
C PRO A 52 -12.74 -11.36 -13.89
N ILE A 53 -12.09 -11.88 -12.84
CA ILE A 53 -11.93 -13.32 -12.62
C ILE A 53 -12.84 -13.86 -11.51
N GLY A 54 -13.77 -13.04 -11.01
CA GLY A 54 -14.78 -13.44 -10.03
C GLY A 54 -14.22 -13.79 -8.65
N LYS A 55 -13.07 -13.22 -8.26
CA LYS A 55 -12.36 -13.57 -7.02
C LYS A 55 -12.49 -12.57 -5.87
N VAL A 56 -13.25 -11.48 -6.08
CA VAL A 56 -13.48 -10.42 -5.09
C VAL A 56 -14.00 -10.95 -3.75
N ALA A 57 -15.07 -11.75 -3.73
CA ALA A 57 -15.68 -12.23 -2.48
C ALA A 57 -14.78 -13.20 -1.69
N GLU A 58 -13.83 -13.86 -2.35
CA GLU A 58 -12.83 -14.69 -1.66
C GLU A 58 -11.75 -13.79 -1.04
N TYR A 59 -11.30 -12.78 -1.77
CA TYR A 59 -10.37 -11.78 -1.27
C TYR A 59 -10.90 -10.98 -0.07
N GLU A 60 -12.14 -10.50 -0.12
CA GLU A 60 -12.77 -9.77 0.99
C GLU A 60 -12.85 -10.62 2.26
N ARG A 61 -13.20 -11.90 2.13
CA ARG A 61 -13.17 -12.84 3.25
C ARG A 61 -11.77 -13.01 3.82
N MET A 62 -10.75 -13.11 2.97
CA MET A 62 -9.37 -13.23 3.43
C MET A 62 -8.89 -11.99 4.18
N ILE A 63 -9.29 -10.79 3.78
CA ILE A 63 -8.95 -9.56 4.51
C ILE A 63 -9.54 -9.58 5.93
N LEU A 64 -10.76 -10.10 6.10
CA LEU A 64 -11.42 -10.11 7.40
C LEU A 64 -10.90 -11.19 8.34
N PHE A 65 -10.53 -12.36 7.80
CA PHE A 65 -10.31 -13.56 8.63
C PHE A 65 -8.92 -14.19 8.49
N ASP A 66 -8.24 -14.03 7.34
CA ASP A 66 -7.07 -14.84 6.98
C ASP A 66 -5.91 -13.99 6.41
N THR A 67 -5.68 -12.80 6.99
CA THR A 67 -4.68 -11.83 6.49
C THR A 67 -3.26 -12.40 6.41
N GLN A 68 -2.92 -13.36 7.28
CA GLN A 68 -1.62 -14.05 7.26
C GLN A 68 -1.35 -14.83 5.95
N TYR A 69 -2.39 -15.25 5.22
CA TYR A 69 -2.26 -15.98 3.96
C TYR A 69 -2.52 -15.12 2.72
N LEU A 70 -2.91 -13.86 2.91
CA LEU A 70 -3.33 -12.95 1.85
C LEU A 70 -2.28 -12.83 0.74
N HIS A 71 -1.01 -12.61 1.10
CA HIS A 71 0.04 -12.46 0.10
C HIS A 71 0.29 -13.73 -0.73
N LYS A 72 0.18 -14.91 -0.11
CA LYS A 72 0.33 -16.18 -0.82
C LYS A 72 -0.82 -16.35 -1.82
N TYR A 73 -2.05 -16.10 -1.39
CA TYR A 73 -3.22 -16.16 -2.25
C TYR A 73 -3.11 -15.20 -3.44
N LEU A 74 -2.75 -13.95 -3.21
CA LEU A 74 -2.60 -12.97 -4.29
C LEU A 74 -1.49 -13.35 -5.27
N ASN A 75 -0.39 -13.92 -4.78
CA ASN A 75 0.68 -14.42 -5.63
C ASN A 75 0.28 -15.61 -6.51
N GLN A 76 -0.70 -16.39 -6.08
CA GLN A 76 -1.27 -17.50 -6.87
C GLN A 76 -2.38 -17.05 -7.81
N THR A 77 -3.09 -15.98 -7.46
CA THR A 77 -4.31 -15.54 -8.14
C THR A 77 -4.05 -14.47 -9.20
N ILE A 78 -3.12 -13.56 -8.95
CA ILE A 78 -2.77 -12.45 -9.85
C ILE A 78 -1.51 -12.85 -10.63
N PRO A 79 -1.58 -13.05 -11.95
CA PRO A 79 -0.39 -13.26 -12.78
C PRO A 79 0.57 -12.08 -12.64
N GLY A 80 1.85 -12.35 -12.39
CA GLY A 80 2.85 -11.29 -12.22
C GLY A 80 2.64 -10.43 -10.97
N TYR A 81 2.00 -10.96 -9.92
CA TYR A 81 1.70 -10.25 -8.67
C TYR A 81 2.85 -9.40 -8.08
N PRO A 82 4.13 -9.83 -8.08
CA PRO A 82 5.21 -8.97 -7.61
C PRO A 82 5.36 -7.65 -8.41
N ALA A 83 5.22 -7.72 -9.74
CA ALA A 83 5.28 -6.55 -10.61
C ALA A 83 4.03 -5.66 -10.42
N PHE A 84 2.85 -6.27 -10.42
CA PHE A 84 1.58 -5.59 -10.10
C PHE A 84 1.66 -4.83 -8.77
N ARG A 85 2.14 -5.48 -7.70
CA ARG A 85 2.30 -4.84 -6.39
C ARG A 85 3.25 -3.66 -6.45
N PHE A 86 4.36 -3.77 -7.17
CA PHE A 86 5.30 -2.68 -7.33
C PHE A 86 4.66 -1.48 -8.05
N GLU A 87 3.96 -1.73 -9.17
CA GLU A 87 3.28 -0.70 -9.96
C GLU A 87 2.22 0.03 -9.13
N VAL A 88 1.38 -0.70 -8.42
CA VAL A 88 0.36 -0.13 -7.52
C VAL A 88 0.99 0.75 -6.43
N LEU A 89 2.12 0.33 -5.85
CA LEU A 89 2.82 1.14 -4.84
C LEU A 89 3.46 2.39 -5.46
N GLN A 90 3.94 2.33 -6.71
CA GLN A 90 4.41 3.52 -7.42
C GLN A 90 3.26 4.49 -7.70
N GLU A 91 2.13 4.00 -8.19
CA GLU A 91 0.93 4.82 -8.41
C GLU A 91 0.43 5.45 -7.11
N ALA A 92 0.37 4.68 -6.02
CA ALA A 92 0.03 5.19 -4.69
C ALA A 92 1.02 6.28 -4.26
N ARG A 93 2.33 6.10 -4.49
CA ARG A 93 3.34 7.11 -4.15
C ARG A 93 3.10 8.42 -4.89
N LYS A 94 2.84 8.35 -6.20
CA LYS A 94 2.51 9.53 -7.01
C LYS A 94 1.24 10.23 -6.51
N ALA A 95 0.18 9.46 -6.25
CA ALA A 95 -1.10 10.00 -5.79
C ALA A 95 -1.04 10.59 -4.36
N ILE A 96 -0.26 9.99 -3.46
CA ILE A 96 -0.20 10.38 -2.05
C ILE A 96 0.78 11.54 -1.83
N LEU A 97 1.96 11.50 -2.47
CA LEU A 97 3.05 12.45 -2.24
C LEU A 97 3.14 13.57 -3.29
N GLY A 98 2.46 13.40 -4.44
CA GLY A 98 2.54 14.31 -5.58
C GLY A 98 3.86 14.25 -6.35
N ASP A 99 4.71 13.24 -6.11
CA ASP A 99 5.93 13.04 -6.87
C ASP A 99 5.56 12.55 -8.29
N SER A 100 5.94 13.31 -9.32
CA SER A 100 5.78 12.94 -10.74
C SER A 100 7.09 12.41 -11.32
#